data_AF-A0A4P9XAX5-F1
#
_entry.id   AF-A0A4P9XAX5-F1
#
_cell.length_a   1.000
_cell.length_b   1.000
_cell.length_c   1.000
_cell.angle_alpha   90.00
_cell.angle_beta   90.00
_cell.angle_gamma   90.00
#
_symmetry.space_group_name_H-M   'P 1'
#
loop_
_entity.id
_entity.type
_entity.pdbx_description
1 polymer ?
#
loop_
_entity_poly.entity_id
_entity_poly.type
_entity_poly.pdbx_seq_one_letter_code
_entity_poly.pdbx_strand_id
1 'polypeptide(L)' 'RIKRIMRSDDDVGKVAHVTPVLISKALELFMQNLVTAAADQSRDRGARRMTVIHLRAAVEANERFDFLKPLVDKVA' A
#
# COMPACT_ATOMS: atom_id res chain seq x y z
N ARG A 1 10.36 13.72 -2.32
CA ARG A 1 10.41 12.24 -2.44
C ARG A 1 9.33 11.73 -3.40
N ILE A 2 8.04 12.05 -3.18
CA ILE A 2 6.94 11.71 -4.11
C ILE A 2 7.22 12.12 -5.55
N LYS A 3 7.57 13.39 -5.80
CA LYS A 3 7.94 13.86 -7.15
C LYS A 3 9.08 13.06 -7.81
N ARG A 4 10.00 12.49 -7.03
CA ARG A 4 11.10 11.64 -7.54
C ARG A 4 10.59 10.25 -7.90
N ILE A 5 9.72 9.67 -7.08
CA ILE A 5 9.06 8.38 -7.35
C ILE A 5 8.17 8.49 -8.59
N MET A 6 7.41 9.57 -8.73
CA MET A 6 6.58 9.78 -9.94
C MET A 6 7.43 9.87 -11.21
N ARG A 7 8.65 10.42 -11.12
CA ARG A 7 9.58 10.58 -12.25
C ARG A 7 10.56 9.42 -12.41
N SER A 8 10.40 8.33 -11.66
CA SER A 8 11.09 7.07 -12.01
C SER A 8 10.39 6.35 -13.16
N ASP A 9 9.18 6.79 -13.49
CA ASP A 9 8.47 6.42 -14.71
C ASP A 9 8.85 7.45 -15.79
N ASP A 10 9.52 6.97 -16.85
CA ASP A 10 10.05 7.81 -17.93
C ASP A 10 8.93 8.45 -18.78
N ASP A 11 7.71 7.91 -18.73
CA ASP A 11 6.54 8.45 -19.42
C ASP A 11 5.93 9.66 -18.67
N VAL A 12 6.38 9.93 -17.43
CA VAL A 12 5.88 11.05 -16.62
C VAL A 12 6.62 12.35 -16.92
N GLY A 13 5.97 13.20 -17.70
CA GLY A 13 6.46 14.54 -18.07
C GLY A 13 6.34 15.63 -16.97
N LYS A 14 5.78 16.78 -17.33
CA LYS A 14 5.59 17.90 -16.39
C LYS A 14 4.46 17.59 -15.40
N VAL A 15 4.74 17.71 -14.12
CA VAL A 15 3.77 17.48 -13.03
C VAL A 15 3.41 18.81 -12.38
N ALA A 16 2.11 19.08 -12.22
CA ALA A 16 1.63 20.29 -11.55
C ALA A 16 2.09 20.34 -10.09
N HIS A 17 2.26 21.55 -9.53
CA HIS A 17 2.77 21.73 -8.18
C HIS A 17 1.86 21.11 -7.09
N VAL A 18 0.54 21.09 -7.33
CA VAL A 18 -0.44 20.54 -6.39
C VAL A 18 -0.43 19.00 -6.34
N THR A 19 -0.01 18.33 -7.41
CA THR A 19 -0.12 16.87 -7.54
C THR A 19 0.64 16.10 -6.46
N PRO A 20 1.91 16.43 -6.12
CA PRO A 20 2.61 15.74 -5.03
C PRO A 20 1.94 15.92 -3.66
N VAL A 21 1.28 17.06 -3.41
CA VAL A 21 0.60 17.34 -2.13
C VAL A 21 -0.62 16.44 -1.99
N LEU A 22 -1.44 16.33 -3.03
CA LEU A 22 -2.60 15.43 -3.04
C LEU A 22 -2.19 13.96 -2.91
N ILE A 23 -1.14 13.54 -3.63
CA ILE A 23 -0.62 12.17 -3.52
C ILE A 23 -0.09 11.90 -2.11
N SER A 24 0.48 12.89 -1.41
CA SER A 24 0.91 12.73 -0.02
C SER A 24 -0.26 12.34 0.87
N LYS A 25 -1.41 13.02 0.72
CA LYS A 25 -2.59 12.72 1.52
C LYS A 25 -3.22 11.38 1.13
N ALA A 26 -3.27 11.07 -0.17
CA ALA A 26 -3.76 9.78 -0.65
C ALA A 26 -2.90 8.62 -0.11
N LEU A 27 -1.57 8.77 -0.09
CA LEU A 27 -0.65 7.79 0.48
C LEU A 27 -0.86 7.59 1.97
N GLU A 28 -1.12 8.67 2.73
CA GLU A 28 -1.42 8.56 4.16
C GLU A 28 -2.67 7.71 4.40
N LEU A 29 -3.77 7.99 3.68
CA LEU A 29 -5.02 7.23 3.76
C LEU A 29 -4.84 5.78 3.28
N PHE A 30 -4.07 5.59 2.22
CA PHE A 30 -3.75 4.26 1.70
C PHE A 30 -2.98 3.41 2.74
N MET A 31 -1.95 3.98 3.37
CA MET A 31 -1.18 3.30 4.41
C MET A 31 -2.04 2.95 5.62
N GLN A 32 -2.92 3.85 6.05
CA GLN A 32 -3.88 3.58 7.12
C GLN A 32 -4.80 2.42 6.76
N ASN A 33 -5.37 2.41 5.56
CA ASN A 33 -6.27 1.34 5.11
C ASN A 33 -5.56 -0.02 5.03
N LEU A 34 -4.36 -0.07 4.46
CA LEU A 34 -3.58 -1.30 4.32
C LEU A 34 -3.18 -1.89 5.68
N VAL A 35 -2.65 -1.05 6.57
CA VAL A 35 -2.23 -1.49 7.91
C VAL A 35 -3.41 -1.91 8.75
N THR A 36 -4.54 -1.20 8.66
CA THR A 36 -5.77 -1.58 9.37
C THR A 36 -6.26 -2.95 8.92
N ALA A 37 -6.36 -3.18 7.60
CA ALA A 37 -6.80 -4.45 7.05
C ALA A 37 -5.87 -5.61 7.45
N ALA A 38 -4.55 -5.41 7.42
CA ALA A 38 -3.59 -6.43 7.87
C ALA A 38 -3.68 -6.67 9.39
N ALA A 39 -3.96 -5.64 10.19
CA ALA A 39 -4.16 -5.77 11.62
C ALA A 39 -5.47 -6.49 11.95
N ASP A 40 -6.53 -6.29 11.16
CA ASP A 40 -7.78 -7.07 11.27
C ASP A 40 -7.52 -8.55 11.02
N GLN A 41 -6.82 -8.89 9.93
CA GLN A 41 -6.42 -10.28 9.65
C GLN A 41 -5.57 -10.90 10.79
N SER A 42 -4.71 -10.11 11.43
CA SER A 42 -3.96 -10.55 12.61
C SER A 42 -4.86 -10.83 13.81
N ARG A 43 -5.84 -9.93 14.07
CA ARG A 43 -6.80 -10.07 15.18
C ARG A 43 -7.72 -11.25 15.00
N ASP A 44 -8.25 -11.45 13.80
CA ASP A 44 -9.16 -12.55 13.45
C ASP A 44 -8.51 -13.91 13.66
N ARG A 45 -7.19 -13.99 13.51
CA ARG A 45 -6.40 -15.20 13.76
C ARG A 45 -5.90 -15.34 15.21
N GLY A 46 -6.30 -14.43 16.10
CA GLY A 46 -5.87 -14.41 17.50
C GLY A 46 -4.39 -14.08 17.70
N ALA A 47 -3.72 -13.52 16.69
CA ALA A 47 -2.29 -13.24 16.73
C ALA A 47 -2.01 -11.90 17.43
N ARG A 48 -1.12 -11.92 18.43
CA ARG A 48 -0.65 -10.71 19.14
C ARG A 48 0.32 -9.85 18.33
N ARG A 49 0.89 -10.39 17.24
CA ARG A 49 1.85 -9.70 16.37
C ARG A 49 1.42 -9.83 14.93
N MET A 50 1.39 -8.70 14.23
CA MET A 50 1.18 -8.68 12.79
C MET A 50 2.45 -9.15 12.08
N THR A 51 2.31 -10.09 11.15
CA THR A 51 3.40 -10.62 10.32
C THR A 51 3.04 -10.47 8.84
N VAL A 52 3.98 -10.82 7.95
CA VAL A 52 3.79 -10.74 6.49
C VAL A 52 2.59 -11.60 6.03
N ILE A 53 2.29 -12.70 6.73
CA ILE A 53 1.15 -13.57 6.41
C ILE A 53 -0.19 -12.82 6.53
N HIS A 54 -0.34 -11.93 7.52
CA HIS A 54 -1.56 -11.14 7.68
C HIS A 54 -1.67 -10.05 6.62
N LEU A 55 -0.53 -9.49 6.18
CA LEU A 55 -0.48 -8.56 5.05
C LEU A 55 -0.90 -9.25 3.75
N ARG A 56 -0.39 -10.46 3.49
CA ARG A 56 -0.81 -11.29 2.34
C ARG A 56 -2.32 -11.54 2.37
N ALA A 57 -2.85 -11.99 3.50
CA ALA A 57 -4.28 -12.23 3.66
C ALA A 57 -5.12 -10.97 3.40
N ALA A 58 -4.67 -9.80 3.87
CA ALA A 58 -5.38 -8.54 3.64
C ALA A 58 -5.38 -8.12 2.16
N VAL A 59 -4.27 -8.36 1.45
CA VAL A 59 -4.16 -8.09 0.01
C VAL A 59 -5.02 -9.07 -0.80
N GLU A 60 -5.06 -10.33 -0.43
CA GLU A 60 -5.88 -11.35 -1.11
C GLU A 60 -7.39 -11.14 -0.88
N ALA A 61 -7.78 -10.64 0.29
CA ALA A 61 -9.17 -10.41 0.66
C ALA A 61 -9.78 -9.11 0.09
N ASN A 62 -8.98 -8.22 -0.50
CA ASN A 62 -9.44 -6.92 -0.97
C ASN A 62 -8.96 -6.63 -2.41
N GLU A 63 -9.90 -6.65 -3.36
CA GLU A 63 -9.62 -6.40 -4.78
C GLU A 63 -8.96 -5.04 -5.05
N ARG A 64 -9.18 -4.03 -4.19
CA ARG A 64 -8.52 -2.71 -4.34
C ARG A 64 -7.00 -2.78 -4.09
N PHE A 65 -6.53 -3.86 -3.47
CA PHE A 65 -5.12 -4.12 -3.21
C PHE A 65 -4.48 -5.08 -4.23
N ASP A 66 -5.17 -5.45 -5.31
CA ASP A 66 -4.66 -6.41 -6.30
C ASP A 66 -3.28 -6.03 -6.87
N PHE A 67 -3.03 -4.74 -7.04
CA PHE A 67 -1.73 -4.20 -7.49
C PHE A 67 -0.56 -4.50 -6.54
N LEU A 68 -0.83 -4.91 -5.30
CA LEU A 68 0.17 -5.29 -4.30
C LEU A 68 0.52 -6.78 -4.34
N LYS A 69 -0.29 -7.65 -4.97
CA LYS A 69 -0.03 -9.11 -4.99
C LYS A 69 1.38 -9.45 -5.47
N PRO A 70 1.88 -8.91 -6.60
CA PRO A 70 3.24 -9.22 -7.07
C PRO A 70 4.36 -8.75 -6.14
N LEU A 71 4.07 -7.78 -5.26
CA LEU A 71 5.03 -7.28 -4.27
C LEU A 71 5.04 -8.17 -3.03
N VAL A 72 3.86 -8.56 -2.55
CA VAL A 72 3.75 -9.43 -1.37
C VAL A 72 4.28 -10.84 -1.66
N ASP A 73 4.08 -11.35 -2.88
CA ASP A 73 4.61 -12.65 -3.29
C ASP A 73 6.15 -12.75 -3.25
N LYS A 74 6.86 -11.62 -3.27
CA LYS A 74 8.33 -11.59 -3.18
C LYS A 74 8.84 -11.63 -1.74
N VAL A 75 7.98 -11.38 -0.76
CA VAL A 75 8.35 -11.18 0.65
C VAL A 75 7.71 -12.22 1.56
N ALA A 76 6.60 -12.83 1.13
CA ALA A 76 5.77 -13.75 1.89
C ALA A 76 6.05 -15.22 1.57
#